data_AF-A0A952A5R3-F1
#
_entry.id   AF-A0A952A5R3-F1
#
_cell.length_a   1.000
_cell.length_b   1.000
_cell.length_c   1.000
_cell.angle_alpha   90.00
_cell.angle_beta   90.00
_cell.angle_gamma   90.00
#
_symmetry.space_group_name_H-M   'P 1'
#
loop_
_entity.id
_entity.type
_entity.pdbx_description
1 polymer ?
#
loop_
_entity_poly.entity_id
_entity_poly.type
_entity_poly.pdbx_seq_one_letter_code
_entity_poly.pdbx_strand_id
1 'polypeptide(L)'
;AKGGTLPVLATLTRREAAPGATFRYRTPIADAAAWVLRRATGRSLASLVAEHVWEPAGCGDPAHFLLDTGGHEIAGSGLNATARDLARLARFVMAGGPVAEALIAGGDRALFAAGAAGMRPDHSYRGFWWVDHAPPALMAMGVYGQRLHIEPESDLAIIRLASTPLPSNIAGEPLHARAFAALRAHLG
;
A
#
# COMPACT_ATOMS: atom_id res chain seq x y z
N ALA A 1 16.57 2.46 14.14
CA ALA A 1 17.48 3.46 14.73
C ALA A 1 17.04 3.72 16.17
N LYS A 2 17.94 4.02 17.11
CA LYS A 2 17.56 4.25 18.53
C LYS A 2 16.43 5.28 18.62
N GLY A 3 15.32 4.91 19.26
CA GLY A 3 14.14 5.78 19.37
C GLY A 3 13.18 5.73 18.17
N GLY A 4 13.43 4.87 17.17
CA GLY A 4 12.50 4.63 16.05
C GLY A 4 12.86 5.33 14.75
N THR A 5 11.92 5.35 13.80
CA THR A 5 12.11 6.00 12.48
C THR A 5 12.02 7.53 12.58
N LEU A 6 11.17 8.04 13.47
CA LEU A 6 10.90 9.47 13.58
C LEU A 6 12.13 10.34 13.91
N PRO A 7 13.00 9.99 14.89
CA PRO A 7 14.19 10.78 15.16
C PRO A 7 15.10 10.91 13.93
N VAL A 8 15.19 9.86 13.11
CA VAL A 8 15.98 9.89 11.87
C VAL A 8 15.34 10.82 10.85
N LEU A 9 14.03 10.74 10.66
CA LEU A 9 13.30 11.64 9.75
C LEU A 9 13.47 13.11 10.14
N ALA A 10 13.48 13.41 11.44
CA ALA A 10 13.69 14.76 11.95
C ALA A 10 15.09 15.33 11.64
N THR A 11 16.10 14.48 11.39
CA THR A 11 17.43 14.95 10.97
C THR A 11 17.56 15.28 9.49
N LEU A 12 16.54 14.95 8.67
CA LEU A 12 16.57 15.21 7.23
C LEU A 12 16.29 16.70 6.94
N THR A 13 17.35 17.46 6.67
CA THR A 13 17.27 18.91 6.43
C THR A 13 17.33 19.30 4.95
N ARG A 14 17.65 18.36 4.06
CA ARG A 14 17.77 18.60 2.62
C ARG A 14 16.63 17.94 1.85
N ARG A 15 16.09 18.65 0.87
CA ARG A 15 15.10 18.14 -0.08
C ARG A 15 15.77 17.84 -1.40
N GLU A 16 15.48 16.67 -1.98
CA GLU A 16 15.93 16.32 -3.34
C GLU A 16 15.20 17.16 -4.39
N ALA A 17 13.92 17.44 -4.17
CA ALA A 17 13.06 18.24 -5.05
C ALA A 17 11.97 18.96 -4.24
N ALA A 18 11.31 19.94 -4.86
CA ALA A 18 10.13 20.59 -4.28
C ALA A 18 8.95 19.60 -4.12
N PRO A 19 8.08 19.78 -3.11
CA PRO A 19 6.86 18.99 -2.99
C PRO A 19 6.03 19.03 -4.28
N GLY A 20 5.59 17.87 -4.76
CA GLY A 20 4.81 17.75 -5.98
C GLY A 20 5.60 17.84 -7.28
N ALA A 21 6.93 17.95 -7.25
CA ALA A 21 7.73 18.04 -8.49
C ALA A 21 8.02 16.69 -9.15
N THR A 22 8.10 15.60 -8.38
CA THR A 22 8.37 14.25 -8.90
C THR A 22 7.87 13.18 -7.93
N PHE A 23 7.50 12.01 -8.46
CA PHE A 23 7.18 10.85 -7.63
C PHE A 23 8.45 10.10 -7.18
N ARG A 24 8.53 9.77 -5.89
CA ARG A 24 9.55 8.89 -5.32
C ARG A 24 8.92 8.00 -4.25
N TYR A 25 8.94 6.69 -4.46
CA TYR A 25 8.52 5.76 -3.43
C TYR A 25 9.55 5.74 -2.28
N ARG A 26 9.10 6.07 -1.06
CA ARG A 26 9.93 6.06 0.14
C ARG A 26 9.09 5.52 1.31
N THR A 27 9.39 4.30 1.75
CA THR A 27 8.68 3.64 2.87
C THR A 27 8.51 4.54 4.10
N PRO A 28 9.51 5.33 4.54
CA PRO A 28 9.37 6.18 5.74
C PRO A 28 8.31 7.30 5.63
N ILE A 29 7.80 7.60 4.43
CA ILE A 29 6.67 8.55 4.27
C ILE A 29 5.40 8.01 4.94
N ALA A 30 5.18 6.68 4.89
CA ALA A 30 4.05 6.06 5.59
C ALA A 30 4.19 6.20 7.11
N ASP A 31 5.40 6.02 7.64
CA ASP A 31 5.68 6.19 9.08
C ASP A 31 5.48 7.65 9.51
N ALA A 32 5.89 8.62 8.68
CA ALA A 32 5.63 10.04 8.92
C ALA A 32 4.12 10.36 8.93
N ALA A 33 3.35 9.80 8.00
CA ALA A 33 1.90 9.97 7.96
C ALA A 33 1.21 9.36 9.19
N ALA A 34 1.62 8.17 9.61
CA ALA A 34 1.15 7.56 10.85
C ALA A 34 1.48 8.43 12.08
N TRP A 35 2.67 9.03 12.11
CA TRP A 35 3.02 9.96 13.19
C TRP A 35 2.13 11.20 13.22
N VAL A 36 1.81 11.79 12.06
CA VAL A 36 0.85 12.90 11.96
C VAL A 36 -0.51 12.49 12.51
N LEU A 37 -1.03 11.33 12.13
CA LEU A 37 -2.30 10.81 12.65
C LEU A 37 -2.27 10.64 14.17
N ARG A 38 -1.21 10.03 14.71
CA ARG A 38 -1.04 9.86 16.16
C ARG A 38 -1.01 11.20 16.88
N ARG A 39 -0.28 12.19 16.36
CA ARG A 39 -0.18 13.53 16.95
C ARG A 39 -1.49 14.32 16.89
N ALA A 40 -2.24 14.19 15.78
CA ALA A 40 -3.49 14.89 15.58
C ALA A 40 -4.64 14.31 16.42
N THR A 41 -4.63 13.01 16.67
CA THR A 41 -5.73 12.30 17.34
C THR A 41 -5.44 11.92 18.80
N GLY A 42 -4.16 11.87 19.20
CA GLY A 42 -3.74 11.31 20.48
C GLY A 42 -3.87 9.79 20.57
N ARG A 43 -4.18 9.11 19.47
CA ARG A 43 -4.45 7.66 19.41
C ARG A 43 -3.32 6.90 18.71
N SER A 44 -3.22 5.61 18.98
CA SER A 44 -2.26 4.73 18.29
C SER A 44 -2.70 4.46 16.85
N LEU A 45 -1.76 4.17 15.94
CA LEU A 45 -2.10 3.81 14.56
C LEU A 45 -2.95 2.55 14.54
N ALA A 46 -2.60 1.55 15.36
CA ALA A 46 -3.36 0.31 15.44
C ALA A 46 -4.83 0.56 15.80
N SER A 47 -5.11 1.47 16.75
CA SER A 47 -6.49 1.79 17.14
C SER A 47 -7.27 2.53 16.06
N LEU A 48 -6.61 3.41 15.29
CA LEU A 48 -7.24 4.12 14.18
C LEU A 48 -7.54 3.18 13.02
N VAL A 49 -6.62 2.26 12.70
CA VAL A 49 -6.82 1.23 11.68
C VAL A 49 -7.93 0.28 12.11
N ALA A 50 -7.98 -0.13 13.38
CA ALA A 50 -9.04 -0.98 13.89
C ALA A 50 -10.43 -0.37 13.66
N GLU A 51 -10.66 0.86 14.15
CA GLU A 51 -11.96 1.53 14.09
C GLU A 51 -12.38 1.93 12.67
N HIS A 52 -11.46 2.49 11.87
CA HIS A 52 -11.83 3.11 10.60
C HIS A 52 -11.66 2.20 9.38
N VAL A 53 -10.97 1.06 9.53
CA VAL A 53 -10.66 0.18 8.41
C VAL A 53 -10.95 -1.29 8.74
N TRP A 54 -10.38 -1.82 9.82
CA TRP A 54 -10.42 -3.25 10.13
C TRP A 54 -11.84 -3.73 10.47
N GLU A 55 -12.48 -3.08 11.44
CA GLU A 55 -13.84 -3.43 11.88
C GLU A 55 -14.87 -3.13 10.78
N PRO A 56 -14.87 -1.96 10.10
CA PRO A 56 -15.80 -1.70 8.99
C PRO A 56 -15.64 -2.65 7.80
N ALA A 57 -14.42 -3.15 7.55
CA ALA A 57 -14.20 -4.17 6.53
C ALA A 57 -14.67 -5.57 6.96
N GLY A 58 -15.12 -5.75 8.20
CA GLY A 58 -15.52 -7.04 8.74
C GLY A 58 -14.35 -7.98 9.01
N CYS A 59 -13.12 -7.46 9.09
CA CYS A 59 -11.95 -8.24 9.46
C CYS A 59 -12.09 -8.73 10.90
N GLY A 60 -11.77 -10.01 11.13
CA GLY A 60 -12.09 -10.67 12.41
C GLY A 60 -10.92 -11.41 13.05
N ASP A 61 -9.85 -11.67 12.31
CA ASP A 61 -8.64 -12.27 12.86
C ASP A 61 -7.78 -11.17 13.52
N PRO A 62 -7.00 -11.52 14.57
CA PRO A 62 -6.03 -10.59 15.14
C PRO A 62 -4.98 -10.16 14.10
N ALA A 63 -4.87 -8.85 13.90
CA ALA A 63 -3.78 -8.23 13.15
C ALA A 63 -2.84 -7.47 14.09
N HIS A 64 -1.58 -7.34 13.71
CA HIS A 64 -0.58 -6.65 14.51
C HIS A 64 0.36 -5.81 13.67
N PHE A 65 0.76 -4.66 14.23
CA PHE A 65 1.87 -3.88 13.72
C PHE A 65 3.15 -4.25 14.45
N LEU A 66 4.23 -4.48 13.72
CA LEU A 66 5.57 -4.44 14.27
C LEU A 66 5.84 -3.04 14.84
N LEU A 67 6.51 -3.00 15.98
CA LEU A 67 6.95 -1.75 16.60
C LEU A 67 8.40 -1.48 16.26
N ASP A 68 8.73 -0.21 16.05
CA ASP A 68 10.10 0.25 16.00
C ASP A 68 10.72 0.26 17.41
N THR A 69 12.03 0.52 17.49
CA THR A 69 12.74 0.56 18.79
C THR A 69 12.31 1.71 19.71
N GLY A 70 11.44 2.61 19.24
CA GLY A 70 10.80 3.65 20.06
C GLY A 70 9.40 3.27 20.53
N GLY A 71 8.90 2.08 20.18
CA GLY A 71 7.56 1.61 20.56
C GLY A 71 6.43 2.13 19.66
N HIS A 72 6.74 2.65 18.47
CA HIS A 72 5.74 3.13 17.51
C HIS A 72 5.52 2.11 16.40
N GLU A 73 4.30 1.99 15.89
CA GLU A 73 3.98 1.10 14.77
C GLU A 73 4.78 1.48 13.52
N ILE A 74 5.36 0.48 12.87
CA ILE A 74 5.98 0.62 11.55
C ILE A 74 4.86 0.56 10.50
N ALA A 75 4.38 1.72 10.08
CA ALA A 75 3.24 1.84 9.18
C ALA A 75 3.57 1.34 7.76
N GLY A 76 4.79 1.61 7.28
CA GLY A 76 5.17 1.31 5.89
C GLY A 76 5.37 -0.17 5.56
N SER A 77 5.58 -1.03 6.57
CA SER A 77 5.93 -2.44 6.34
C SER A 77 5.63 -3.39 7.50
N GLY A 78 5.04 -2.90 8.60
CA GLY A 78 4.92 -3.65 9.86
C GLY A 78 3.61 -4.38 10.06
N LEU A 79 2.60 -4.20 9.19
CA LEU A 79 1.32 -4.87 9.35
C LEU A 79 1.45 -6.36 9.05
N ASN A 80 0.93 -7.18 9.96
CA ASN A 80 0.76 -8.62 9.80
C ASN A 80 -0.74 -8.93 9.93
N ALA A 81 -1.26 -9.67 8.96
CA ALA A 81 -2.66 -10.03 8.86
C ALA A 81 -2.83 -11.34 8.11
N THR A 82 -4.00 -11.98 8.26
CA THR A 82 -4.35 -13.17 7.49
C THR A 82 -4.72 -12.81 6.05
N ALA A 83 -4.50 -13.72 5.11
CA ALA A 83 -4.92 -13.52 3.73
C ALA A 83 -6.45 -13.35 3.61
N ARG A 84 -7.22 -13.98 4.52
CA ARG A 84 -8.68 -13.87 4.57
C ARG A 84 -9.13 -12.46 4.93
N ASP A 85 -8.53 -11.84 5.93
CA ASP A 85 -8.87 -10.46 6.29
C ASP A 85 -8.40 -9.44 5.26
N LEU A 86 -7.26 -9.67 4.61
CA LEU A 86 -6.87 -8.85 3.46
C LEU A 86 -7.84 -8.99 2.28
N ALA A 87 -8.47 -10.16 2.09
CA ALA A 87 -9.54 -10.32 1.11
C ALA A 87 -10.81 -9.56 1.52
N ARG A 88 -11.16 -9.52 2.80
CA ARG A 88 -12.27 -8.70 3.32
C ARG A 88 -12.00 -7.21 3.14
N LEU A 89 -10.78 -6.75 3.42
CA LEU A 89 -10.34 -5.40 3.10
C LEU A 89 -10.46 -5.09 1.60
N ALA A 90 -10.10 -6.03 0.72
CA ALA A 90 -10.27 -5.86 -0.72
C ALA A 90 -11.75 -5.69 -1.09
N ARG A 91 -12.65 -6.51 -0.52
CA ARG A 91 -14.11 -6.37 -0.72
C ARG A 91 -14.62 -5.03 -0.20
N PHE A 92 -14.11 -4.57 0.94
CA PHE A 92 -14.46 -3.26 1.50
C PHE A 92 -14.05 -2.11 0.57
N VAL A 93 -12.86 -2.17 -0.03
CA VAL A 93 -12.43 -1.19 -1.04
C VAL A 93 -13.30 -1.28 -2.31
N MET A 94 -13.63 -2.48 -2.78
CA MET A 94 -14.50 -2.66 -3.96
C MET A 94 -15.96 -2.25 -3.72
N ALA A 95 -16.44 -2.27 -2.48
CA ALA A 95 -17.76 -1.75 -2.13
C ALA A 95 -17.90 -0.24 -2.39
N GLY A 96 -16.79 0.47 -2.62
CA GLY A 96 -16.78 1.82 -3.16
C GLY A 96 -16.87 2.91 -2.08
N GLY A 97 -17.42 4.05 -2.48
CA GLY A 97 -17.48 5.27 -1.68
C GLY A 97 -16.34 6.25 -1.99
N PRO A 98 -16.40 7.48 -1.44
CA PRO A 98 -15.57 8.58 -1.91
C PRO A 98 -14.06 8.33 -1.84
N VAL A 99 -13.61 7.55 -0.84
CA VAL A 99 -12.19 7.19 -0.70
C VAL A 99 -11.77 6.20 -1.77
N ALA A 100 -12.55 5.13 -1.99
CA ALA A 100 -12.25 4.13 -3.00
C ALA A 100 -12.30 4.72 -4.41
N GLU A 101 -13.31 5.54 -4.72
CA GLU A 101 -13.42 6.27 -5.99
C GLU A 101 -12.21 7.16 -6.22
N ALA A 102 -11.78 7.90 -5.19
CA ALA A 102 -10.59 8.73 -5.28
C ALA A 102 -9.32 7.90 -5.50
N LEU A 103 -9.19 6.71 -4.86
CA LEU A 103 -8.05 5.82 -5.09
C LEU A 103 -8.03 5.30 -6.53
N ILE A 104 -9.16 4.84 -7.06
CA ILE A 104 -9.30 4.30 -8.42
C ILE A 104 -9.01 5.37 -9.47
N ALA A 105 -9.46 6.60 -9.25
CA ALA A 105 -9.12 7.75 -10.11
C ALA A 105 -7.60 8.00 -10.18
N GLY A 106 -6.85 7.53 -9.19
CA GLY A 106 -5.40 7.56 -9.16
C GLY A 106 -4.80 8.94 -8.89
N GLY A 107 -3.46 8.98 -8.91
CA GLY A 107 -2.68 10.20 -8.79
C GLY A 107 -2.32 10.80 -10.14
N ASP A 108 -1.52 11.87 -10.12
CA ASP A 108 -0.99 12.52 -11.32
C ASP A 108 -0.06 11.57 -12.09
N ARG A 109 -0.47 11.20 -13.30
CA ARG A 109 0.26 10.28 -14.19
C ARG A 109 1.55 10.90 -14.75
N ALA A 110 1.58 12.21 -14.98
CA ALA A 110 2.78 12.89 -15.47
C ALA A 110 3.86 12.96 -14.39
N LEU A 111 3.47 13.30 -13.15
CA LEU A 111 4.38 13.27 -12.00
C LEU A 111 4.90 11.86 -11.71
N PHE A 112 4.03 10.85 -11.81
CA PHE A 112 4.42 9.46 -11.67
C PHE A 112 5.42 9.06 -12.77
N ALA A 113 5.12 9.34 -14.04
CA ALA A 113 5.99 9.02 -15.17
C ALA A 113 7.35 9.72 -15.06
N ALA A 114 7.42 10.97 -14.62
CA ALA A 114 8.68 11.68 -14.40
C ALA A 114 9.53 11.06 -13.28
N GLY A 115 8.87 10.50 -12.25
CA GLY A 115 9.53 9.93 -11.07
C GLY A 115 9.85 8.45 -11.15
N ALA A 116 9.12 7.71 -11.99
CA ALA A 116 9.18 6.26 -12.16
C ALA A 116 9.39 5.86 -13.63
N ALA A 117 10.01 6.74 -14.41
CA ALA A 117 10.17 6.62 -15.87
C ALA A 117 10.57 5.20 -16.28
N GLY A 118 9.74 4.57 -17.12
CA GLY A 118 9.98 3.25 -17.70
C GLY A 118 9.73 2.05 -16.78
N MET A 119 9.43 2.24 -15.49
CA MET A 119 9.14 1.10 -14.60
C MET A 119 7.73 0.53 -14.79
N ARG A 120 6.73 1.41 -14.98
CA ARG A 120 5.31 1.04 -15.09
C ARG A 120 4.56 2.05 -15.97
N PRO A 121 4.44 1.81 -17.29
CA PRO A 121 3.61 2.66 -18.15
C PRO A 121 2.16 2.63 -17.67
N ASP A 122 1.44 3.73 -17.89
CA ASP A 122 0.01 3.85 -17.55
C ASP A 122 -0.34 3.61 -16.09
N HIS A 123 0.63 3.83 -15.19
CA HIS A 123 0.39 3.78 -13.75
C HIS A 123 0.38 5.18 -13.12
N SER A 124 -0.25 5.28 -11.96
CA SER A 124 -0.03 6.36 -11.01
C SER A 124 0.06 5.83 -9.58
N TYR A 125 0.20 6.74 -8.60
CA TYR A 125 0.25 6.39 -7.19
C TYR A 125 -0.57 7.37 -6.38
N ARG A 126 -1.43 6.87 -5.48
CA ARG A 126 -2.29 7.69 -4.63
C ARG A 126 -2.62 6.99 -3.33
N GLY A 127 -2.61 7.72 -2.22
CA GLY A 127 -3.08 7.19 -0.94
C GLY A 127 -2.38 5.91 -0.48
N PHE A 128 -1.10 5.73 -0.86
CA PHE A 128 -0.30 4.53 -0.64
C PHE A 128 -0.62 3.32 -1.53
N TRP A 129 -1.42 3.50 -2.58
CA TRP A 129 -1.73 2.49 -3.58
C TRP A 129 -1.03 2.79 -4.90
N TRP A 130 -0.51 1.74 -5.53
CA TRP A 130 -0.19 1.76 -6.95
C TRP A 130 -1.48 1.58 -7.73
N VAL A 131 -1.65 2.36 -8.80
CA VAL A 131 -2.87 2.36 -9.61
C VAL A 131 -2.48 2.07 -11.04
N ASP A 132 -2.91 0.92 -11.56
CA ASP A 132 -2.88 0.61 -13.00
C ASP A 132 -4.12 1.23 -13.64
N HIS A 133 -3.98 1.82 -14.83
CA HIS A 133 -5.09 2.43 -15.56
C HIS A 133 -5.51 1.58 -16.78
N ALA A 134 -4.85 0.45 -17.04
CA ALA A 134 -5.12 -0.36 -18.23
C ALA A 134 -4.82 -1.87 -18.04
N PRO A 135 -5.78 -2.67 -17.50
CA PRO A 135 -7.08 -2.27 -16.98
C PRO A 135 -6.98 -1.63 -15.57
N PRO A 136 -7.99 -0.86 -15.14
CA PRO A 136 -7.99 -0.23 -13.82
C PRO A 136 -7.81 -1.24 -12.68
N ALA A 137 -6.75 -1.07 -11.90
CA ALA A 137 -6.48 -1.91 -10.73
C ALA A 137 -5.78 -1.15 -9.61
N LEU A 138 -6.13 -1.47 -8.37
CA LEU A 138 -5.43 -1.01 -7.17
C LEU A 138 -4.47 -2.09 -6.67
N MET A 139 -3.25 -1.69 -6.33
CA MET A 139 -2.23 -2.59 -5.85
C MET A 139 -1.52 -2.05 -4.60
N ALA A 140 -1.45 -2.88 -3.56
CA ALA A 140 -0.46 -2.74 -2.51
C ALA A 140 0.63 -3.81 -2.70
N MET A 141 1.88 -3.38 -2.73
CA MET A 141 3.02 -4.20 -3.13
C MET A 141 4.10 -4.21 -2.06
N GLY A 142 4.31 -5.37 -1.43
CA GLY A 142 5.40 -5.60 -0.49
C GLY A 142 6.53 -6.39 -1.14
N VAL A 143 7.76 -6.14 -0.68
CA VAL A 143 8.92 -6.98 -1.03
C VAL A 143 8.72 -8.42 -0.56
N TYR A 144 9.58 -9.34 -1.00
CA TYR A 144 9.43 -10.78 -0.73
C TYR A 144 8.15 -11.41 -1.30
N GLY A 145 7.47 -10.71 -2.20
CA GLY A 145 6.36 -11.23 -2.99
C GLY A 145 4.95 -10.92 -2.47
N GLN A 146 4.77 -9.94 -1.58
CA GLN A 146 3.42 -9.60 -1.10
C GLN A 146 2.61 -8.89 -2.18
N ARG A 147 1.36 -9.31 -2.38
CA ARG A 147 0.41 -8.63 -3.28
C ARG A 147 -0.98 -8.57 -2.64
N LEU A 148 -1.55 -7.39 -2.65
CA LEU A 148 -2.99 -7.15 -2.59
C LEU A 148 -3.33 -6.44 -3.91
N HIS A 149 -3.98 -7.16 -4.82
CA HIS A 149 -4.33 -6.69 -6.16
C HIS A 149 -5.84 -6.71 -6.29
N ILE A 150 -6.44 -5.58 -6.67
CA ILE A 150 -7.88 -5.37 -6.66
C ILE A 150 -8.29 -4.80 -8.02
N GLU A 151 -9.24 -5.46 -8.68
CA GLU A 151 -9.83 -5.08 -9.96
C GLU A 151 -11.34 -4.91 -9.76
N PRO A 152 -11.80 -3.70 -9.42
CA PRO A 152 -13.21 -3.46 -9.12
C PRO A 152 -14.14 -3.80 -10.30
N GLU A 153 -13.72 -3.52 -11.54
CA GLU A 153 -14.53 -3.77 -12.75
C GLU A 153 -14.75 -5.27 -13.01
N SER A 154 -13.79 -6.12 -12.63
CA SER A 154 -13.84 -7.58 -12.82
C SER A 154 -14.36 -8.32 -11.57
N ASP A 155 -14.80 -7.60 -10.53
CA ASP A 155 -15.08 -8.11 -9.18
C ASP A 155 -13.99 -9.08 -8.65
N LEU A 156 -12.72 -8.79 -8.94
CA LEU A 156 -11.60 -9.68 -8.69
C LEU A 156 -10.63 -9.08 -7.68
N ALA A 157 -10.29 -9.86 -6.65
CA ALA A 157 -9.20 -9.55 -5.73
C ALA A 157 -8.25 -10.73 -5.60
N ILE A 158 -6.95 -10.48 -5.69
CA ILE A 158 -5.89 -11.47 -5.55
C ILE A 158 -5.02 -11.10 -4.34
N ILE A 159 -5.02 -11.98 -3.34
CA ILE A 159 -4.21 -11.86 -2.13
C ILE A 159 -3.07 -12.87 -2.20
N ARG A 160 -1.83 -12.39 -2.10
CA ARG A 160 -0.64 -13.22 -2.02
C ARG A 160 0.23 -12.79 -0.85
N LEU A 161 0.43 -13.71 0.08
CA LEU A 161 1.45 -13.62 1.12
C LEU A 161 2.58 -14.59 0.77
N ALA A 162 3.83 -14.12 0.82
CA ALA A 162 4.97 -14.90 0.37
C ALA A 162 6.25 -14.57 1.15
N SER A 163 7.27 -15.40 0.97
CA SER A 163 8.59 -15.22 1.60
C SER A 163 9.69 -15.54 0.59
N THR A 164 9.65 -14.92 -0.59
CA THR A 164 10.69 -15.11 -1.61
C THR A 164 12.03 -14.60 -1.08
N PRO A 165 13.18 -15.11 -1.53
CA PRO A 165 14.48 -14.79 -0.90
C PRO A 165 14.95 -13.36 -1.15
N LEU A 166 14.45 -12.68 -2.20
CA LEU A 166 14.92 -11.35 -2.59
C LEU A 166 13.93 -10.26 -2.14
N PRO A 167 14.42 -9.15 -1.54
CA PRO A 167 13.60 -8.00 -1.16
C PRO A 167 13.28 -7.11 -2.37
N SER A 168 12.76 -7.69 -3.45
CA SER A 168 12.45 -6.96 -4.69
C SER A 168 11.17 -7.49 -5.33
N ASN A 169 10.43 -6.56 -5.92
CA ASN A 169 9.25 -6.87 -6.73
C ASN A 169 9.61 -7.23 -8.18
N ILE A 170 10.77 -6.76 -8.68
CA ILE A 170 11.12 -6.77 -10.11
C ILE A 170 11.12 -8.20 -10.68
N ALA A 171 11.79 -9.13 -10.01
CA ALA A 171 11.90 -10.50 -10.50
C ALA A 171 10.55 -11.27 -10.49
N GLY A 172 9.64 -10.88 -9.59
CA GLY A 172 8.33 -11.53 -9.46
C GLY A 172 7.26 -10.99 -10.41
N GLU A 173 7.41 -9.77 -10.92
CA GLU A 173 6.41 -9.10 -11.76
C GLU A 173 5.96 -9.93 -12.96
N PRO A 174 6.86 -10.47 -13.82
CA PRO A 174 6.42 -11.25 -14.98
C PRO A 174 5.68 -12.54 -14.62
N LEU A 175 5.98 -13.12 -13.46
CA LEU A 175 5.25 -14.30 -12.97
C LEU A 175 3.87 -13.91 -12.45
N HIS A 176 3.76 -12.84 -11.65
CA HIS A 176 2.49 -12.35 -11.16
C HIS A 176 1.57 -11.93 -12.32
N ALA A 177 2.08 -11.19 -13.30
CA ALA A 177 1.30 -10.78 -14.47
C ALA A 177 0.69 -11.96 -15.22
N ARG A 178 1.49 -13.02 -15.50
CA ARG A 178 0.99 -14.24 -16.15
C ARG A 178 -0.01 -15.00 -15.29
N ALA A 179 0.25 -15.13 -14.00
CA ALA A 179 -0.67 -15.82 -13.08
C ALA A 179 -2.00 -15.08 -12.97
N PHE A 180 -1.98 -13.75 -12.87
CA PHE A 180 -3.19 -12.94 -12.74
C PHE A 180 -3.99 -12.94 -14.04
N ALA A 181 -3.32 -12.86 -15.21
CA ALA A 181 -3.98 -13.02 -16.50
C ALA A 181 -4.65 -14.39 -16.65
N ALA A 182 -4.00 -15.47 -16.19
CA ALA A 182 -4.59 -16.81 -16.21
C ALA A 182 -5.80 -16.93 -15.27
N LEU A 183 -5.75 -16.30 -14.09
CA LEU A 183 -6.89 -16.24 -13.16
C LEU A 183 -8.08 -15.49 -13.76
N ARG A 184 -7.85 -14.32 -14.38
CA ARG A 184 -8.90 -13.58 -15.10
C ARG A 184 -9.54 -14.44 -16.19
N ALA A 185 -8.72 -15.03 -17.06
CA ALA A 185 -9.22 -15.88 -18.13
C ALA A 185 -10.03 -17.10 -17.64
N HIS A 186 -9.74 -17.60 -16.43
CA HIS A 186 -10.47 -18.72 -15.84
C HIS A 186 -11.80 -18.30 -15.19
N LEU A 187 -11.85 -17.11 -14.59
CA LEU A 187 -13.02 -16.64 -13.84
C LEU A 187 -14.08 -15.96 -14.72
N GLY A 188 -13.70 -15.52 -15.92
CA GLY A 188 -14.57 -14.81 -16.87
C GLY A 188 -14.45 -13.29 -16.74
#